data_AF-A0A5M8FVR7-F1
#
_entry.id   AF-A0A5M8FVR7-F1
#
_cell.length_a   1.000
_cell.length_b   1.000
_cell.length_c   1.000
_cell.angle_alpha   90.00
_cell.angle_beta   90.00
_cell.angle_gamma   90.00
#
_symmetry.space_group_name_H-M   'P 1'
#
loop_
_entity.id
_entity.type
_entity.pdbx_description
1 polymer ?
#
loop_
_entity_poly.entity_id
_entity_poly.type
_entity_poly.pdbx_seq_one_letter_code
_entity_poly.pdbx_strand_id
1 'polypeptide(L)'
;MSKSTRLSASTAFCLTATPTIADELRDIQLRRLLEPTQAELAQEDKGRIYIYEALTHQDIDRAMDEEFERIDAMMFIRVPKTDASGKVKKDPHSGKVITEDDGC
;
A
#
# COMPACT_ATOMS: atom_id res chain seq x y z
N MET A 1 -35.97 -25.56 -43.74
CA MET A 1 -34.51 -25.43 -43.88
C MET A 1 -33.92 -25.21 -42.48
N SER A 2 -33.36 -26.25 -41.87
CA SER A 2 -32.83 -26.22 -40.50
C SER A 2 -31.34 -25.82 -40.54
N LYS A 3 -30.96 -24.72 -39.89
CA LYS A 3 -29.55 -24.29 -39.79
C LYS A 3 -29.00 -24.73 -38.44
N SER A 4 -27.99 -25.59 -38.52
CA SER A 4 -27.24 -26.17 -37.40
C SER A 4 -26.33 -25.10 -36.76
N THR A 5 -26.56 -24.82 -35.48
CA THR A 5 -25.76 -23.90 -34.67
C THR A 5 -24.56 -24.65 -34.09
N ARG A 6 -23.34 -24.23 -34.46
CA ARG A 6 -22.11 -24.72 -33.84
C ARG A 6 -21.83 -23.90 -32.57
N LEU A 7 -21.76 -24.57 -31.42
CA LEU A 7 -21.25 -23.99 -30.17
C LEU A 7 -19.72 -23.86 -30.28
N SER A 8 -19.22 -22.62 -30.19
CA SER A 8 -17.79 -22.34 -30.04
C SER A 8 -17.46 -22.31 -28.54
N ALA A 9 -16.63 -23.24 -28.08
CA ALA A 9 -16.14 -23.24 -26.70
C ALA A 9 -15.00 -22.22 -26.57
N SER A 10 -15.28 -21.06 -25.99
CA SER A 10 -14.24 -20.10 -25.57
C SER A 10 -13.60 -20.58 -24.27
N THR A 11 -12.36 -21.06 -24.35
CA THR A 11 -11.53 -21.33 -23.17
C THR A 11 -11.09 -20.00 -22.56
N ALA A 12 -11.64 -19.65 -21.40
CA ALA A 12 -11.21 -18.48 -20.65
C ALA A 12 -9.88 -18.79 -19.94
N PHE A 13 -8.79 -18.17 -20.40
CA PHE A 13 -7.50 -18.18 -19.73
C PHE A 13 -7.56 -17.17 -18.56
N CYS A 14 -7.66 -17.67 -17.34
CA CYS A 14 -7.71 -16.85 -16.13
C CYS A 14 -6.28 -16.40 -15.78
N LEU A 15 -5.96 -15.13 -15.99
CA LEU A 15 -4.67 -14.54 -15.60
C LEU A 15 -4.64 -14.41 -14.07
N THR A 16 -3.87 -15.23 -13.37
CA THR A 16 -3.61 -15.04 -11.95
C THR A 16 -2.47 -14.03 -11.79
N ALA A 17 -2.77 -12.84 -11.27
CA ALA A 17 -1.74 -11.90 -10.85
C ALA A 17 -1.01 -12.48 -9.63
N THR A 18 0.31 -12.64 -9.75
CA THR A 18 1.15 -13.04 -8.61
C THR A 18 1.49 -11.79 -7.79
N PRO A 19 1.35 -11.82 -6.45
CA PRO A 19 1.76 -10.70 -5.62
C PRO A 19 3.28 -10.49 -5.72
N THR A 20 3.70 -9.24 -5.68
CA THR A 20 5.12 -8.90 -5.68
C THR A 20 5.64 -8.74 -4.25
N ILE A 21 6.96 -8.82 -4.06
CA ILE A 21 7.59 -8.57 -2.74
C ILE A 21 7.21 -7.17 -2.20
N ALA A 22 7.05 -6.19 -3.07
CA ALA A 22 6.63 -4.85 -2.68
C ALA A 22 5.20 -4.82 -2.10
N ASP A 23 4.30 -5.64 -2.66
CA ASP A 23 2.93 -5.77 -2.17
C ASP A 23 2.91 -6.46 -0.80
N GLU A 24 3.66 -7.54 -0.62
CA GLU A 24 3.76 -8.24 0.67
C GLU A 24 4.34 -7.35 1.78
N LEU A 25 5.38 -6.56 1.46
CA LEU A 25 5.94 -5.59 2.40
C LEU A 25 4.92 -4.50 2.75
N ARG A 26 4.16 -4.02 1.78
CA ARG A 26 3.08 -3.05 2.03
C ARG A 26 2.02 -3.62 2.97
N ASP A 27 1.60 -4.86 2.75
CA ASP A 27 0.58 -5.52 3.58
C ASP A 27 1.06 -5.69 5.03
N ILE A 28 2.31 -6.12 5.22
CA ILE A 28 2.90 -6.27 6.56
C ILE A 28 2.99 -4.91 7.27
N GLN A 29 3.36 -3.85 6.55
CA GLN A 29 3.42 -2.48 7.08
C GLN A 29 2.02 -1.99 7.48
N LEU A 30 1.02 -2.11 6.61
CA LEU A 30 -0.34 -1.65 6.89
C LEU A 30 -0.99 -2.40 8.04
N ARG A 31 -0.82 -3.73 8.10
CA ARG A 31 -1.26 -4.52 9.25
C ARG A 31 -0.58 -4.04 10.53
N ARG A 32 0.74 -3.83 10.56
CA ARG A 32 1.39 -3.33 11.79
C ARG A 32 0.91 -1.94 12.18
N LEU A 33 0.68 -1.08 11.19
CA LEU A 33 0.24 0.29 11.40
C LEU A 33 -1.14 0.30 12.08
N LEU A 34 -2.08 -0.49 11.58
CA LEU A 34 -3.51 -0.38 11.88
C LEU A 34 -4.05 -1.50 12.78
N GLU A 35 -3.31 -2.61 12.88
CA GLU A 35 -3.63 -3.79 13.68
C GLU A 35 -2.34 -4.37 14.30
N PRO A 36 -1.64 -3.61 15.16
CA PRO A 36 -0.41 -4.07 15.77
C PRO A 36 -0.66 -5.29 16.65
N THR A 37 0.30 -6.22 16.64
CA THR A 37 0.32 -7.31 17.61
C THR A 37 0.73 -6.79 18.99
N GLN A 38 0.34 -7.50 20.05
CA GLN A 38 0.78 -7.18 21.41
C GLN A 38 2.30 -7.16 21.57
N ALA A 39 3.01 -7.98 20.79
CA ALA A 39 4.46 -7.98 20.77
C ALA A 39 5.03 -6.70 20.15
N GLU A 40 4.42 -6.18 19.08
CA GLU A 40 4.83 -4.93 18.43
C GLU A 40 4.56 -3.73 19.35
N LEU A 41 3.37 -3.66 19.97
CA LEU A 41 3.03 -2.65 20.99
C LEU A 41 4.06 -2.64 22.14
N ALA A 42 4.41 -3.81 22.66
CA ALA A 42 5.41 -3.92 23.72
C ALA A 42 6.83 -3.53 23.27
N GLN A 43 7.12 -3.44 21.96
CA GLN A 43 8.36 -2.83 21.47
C GLN A 43 8.24 -1.31 21.35
N GLU A 44 7.10 -0.80 20.90
CA GLU A 44 6.81 0.64 20.86
C GLU A 44 6.95 1.25 22.27
N ASP A 45 6.37 0.60 23.29
CA ASP A 45 6.50 1.00 24.71
C ASP A 45 7.95 1.03 25.22
N LYS A 46 8.86 0.28 24.56
CA LYS A 46 10.29 0.26 24.85
C LYS A 46 11.07 1.30 24.05
N GLY A 47 10.38 2.17 23.32
CA GLY A 47 10.96 3.22 22.48
C GLY A 47 11.34 2.76 21.08
N ARG A 48 10.81 1.63 20.58
CA ARG A 48 11.06 1.21 19.19
C ARG A 48 10.26 2.10 18.24
N ILE A 49 10.97 2.72 17.30
CA ILE A 49 10.33 3.39 16.16
C ILE A 49 10.17 2.41 15.01
N TYR A 50 8.96 2.35 14.45
CA TYR A 50 8.69 1.67 13.19
C TYR A 50 8.71 2.66 12.03
N ILE A 51 9.48 2.30 11.01
CA ILE A 51 9.56 3.05 9.77
C ILE A 51 8.56 2.44 8.78
N TYR A 52 7.71 3.30 8.25
CA TYR A 52 6.73 2.98 7.23
C TYR A 52 7.13 3.68 5.94
N GLU A 53 7.30 2.89 4.88
CA GLU A 53 7.79 3.35 3.60
C GLU A 53 6.69 3.33 2.55
N ALA A 54 6.64 4.38 1.74
CA ALA A 54 5.78 4.49 0.56
C ALA A 54 4.28 4.30 0.86
N LEU A 55 3.84 4.68 2.06
CA LEU A 55 2.44 4.79 2.42
C LEU A 55 1.87 6.10 1.90
N THR A 56 0.64 6.06 1.36
CA THR A 56 -0.02 7.24 0.82
C THR A 56 -0.50 8.17 1.94
N HIS A 57 -0.79 9.43 1.62
CA HIS A 57 -1.42 10.33 2.59
C HIS A 57 -2.70 9.74 3.21
N GLN A 58 -3.52 9.03 2.43
CA GLN A 58 -4.73 8.39 2.95
C GLN A 58 -4.42 7.32 4.01
N ASP A 59 -3.36 6.54 3.81
CA ASP A 59 -2.93 5.54 4.81
C ASP A 59 -2.43 6.22 6.09
N ILE A 60 -1.69 7.33 5.94
CA ILE A 60 -1.10 8.09 7.04
C ILE A 60 -2.19 8.83 7.82
N ASP A 61 -3.09 9.54 7.14
CA ASP A 61 -4.20 10.28 7.75
C ASP A 61 -5.07 9.33 8.58
N ARG A 62 -5.36 8.14 8.04
CA ARG A 62 -6.07 7.10 8.78
C ARG A 62 -5.33 6.68 10.05
N ALA A 63 -4.01 6.50 9.98
CA ALA A 63 -3.22 6.17 11.18
C ALA A 63 -3.17 7.33 12.19
N MET A 64 -3.16 8.59 11.72
CA MET A 64 -3.24 9.75 12.60
C MET A 64 -4.59 9.82 13.32
N ASP A 65 -5.66 9.38 12.68
CA ASP A 65 -7.00 9.34 13.26
C ASP A 65 -7.22 8.13 14.18
N GLU A 66 -6.83 6.93 13.74
CA GLU A 66 -7.12 5.66 14.43
C GLU A 66 -6.07 5.32 15.50
N GLU A 67 -4.82 5.75 15.31
CA GLU A 67 -3.66 5.31 16.08
C GLU A 67 -2.88 6.49 16.70
N PHE A 68 -3.58 7.59 16.98
CA PHE A 68 -3.01 8.86 17.47
C PHE A 68 -2.07 8.68 18.67
N GLU A 69 -2.39 7.79 19.60
CA GLU A 69 -1.59 7.56 20.83
C GLU A 69 -0.22 6.94 20.55
N ARG A 70 0.00 6.42 19.33
CA ARG A 70 1.22 5.69 18.94
C ARG A 70 2.10 6.47 17.97
N ILE A 71 1.73 7.69 17.58
CA ILE A 71 2.42 8.47 16.54
C ILE A 71 3.91 8.69 16.86
N ASP A 72 4.27 8.79 18.14
CA ASP A 72 5.66 8.96 18.58
C ASP A 72 6.53 7.74 18.26
N ALA A 73 5.92 6.57 18.05
CA ALA A 73 6.59 5.34 17.64
C ALA A 73 6.60 5.12 16.12
N MET A 74 6.11 6.09 15.33
CA MET A 74 5.94 5.96 13.88
C MET A 74 6.77 6.99 13.11
N MET A 75 7.46 6.54 12.06
CA MET A 75 8.10 7.43 11.09
C MET A 75 7.70 7.06 9.67
N PHE A 76 7.20 8.02 8.91
CA PHE A 76 6.76 7.83 7.52
C PHE A 76 7.79 8.42 6.56
N ILE A 77 8.27 7.61 5.60
CA ILE A 77 9.29 8.02 4.64
C ILE A 77 8.86 7.72 3.20
N ARG A 78 9.43 8.48 2.24
CA ARG A 78 9.15 8.32 0.81
C ARG A 78 7.65 8.33 0.50
N VAL A 79 6.90 9.19 1.17
CA VAL A 79 5.45 9.35 0.99
C VAL A 79 5.18 9.70 -0.48
N PRO A 80 4.44 8.89 -1.26
CA PRO A 80 4.18 9.16 -2.65
C PRO A 80 3.20 10.32 -2.81
N LYS A 81 3.48 11.23 -3.75
CA LYS A 81 2.52 12.26 -4.16
C LYS A 81 1.31 11.60 -4.80
N THR A 82 0.11 11.98 -4.38
CA THR A 82 -1.14 11.53 -5.00
C THR A 82 -1.80 12.65 -5.81
N ASP A 83 -2.66 12.28 -6.75
CA ASP A 83 -3.61 13.22 -7.36
C ASP A 83 -4.87 13.38 -6.51
N ALA A 84 -5.82 14.19 -6.98
CA ALA A 84 -7.09 14.45 -6.27
C ALA A 84 -7.96 13.20 -6.07
N SER A 85 -7.70 12.11 -6.80
CA SER A 85 -8.39 10.83 -6.64
C SER A 85 -7.67 9.86 -5.69
N GLY A 86 -6.52 10.26 -5.13
CA GLY A 86 -5.67 9.41 -4.30
C GLY A 86 -4.71 8.52 -5.10
N LYS A 87 -4.64 8.66 -6.44
CA LYS A 87 -3.76 7.84 -7.25
C LYS A 87 -2.32 8.35 -7.20
N VAL A 88 -1.37 7.43 -6.99
CA VAL A 88 0.06 7.71 -6.95
C VAL A 88 0.54 8.31 -8.29
N LYS A 89 1.19 9.47 -8.21
CA LYS A 89 1.82 10.14 -9.35
C LYS A 89 3.14 9.48 -9.70
N LYS A 90 3.40 9.38 -11.00
CA LYS A 90 4.64 8.85 -11.56
C LYS A 90 5.24 9.88 -12.50
N ASP A 91 6.56 9.97 -12.52
CA ASP A 91 7.29 10.79 -13.48
C ASP A 91 7.05 10.22 -14.90
N PRO A 92 6.60 11.05 -15.87
CA PRO A 92 6.20 10.55 -17.18
C PRO A 92 7.37 10.05 -18.04
N HIS A 93 8.62 10.42 -17.71
CA HIS A 93 9.79 10.01 -18.48
C HIS A 93 10.41 8.71 -17.96
N SER A 94 10.50 8.56 -16.65
CA SER A 94 11.15 7.44 -15.97
C SER A 94 10.18 6.39 -15.44
N GLY A 95 8.89 6.71 -15.31
CA GLY A 95 7.88 5.85 -14.70
C GLY A 95 8.02 5.66 -13.19
N LYS A 96 8.99 6.34 -12.55
CA LYS A 96 9.23 6.25 -11.10
C LYS A 96 8.15 6.98 -10.33
N VAL A 97 7.82 6.48 -9.14
CA VAL A 97 6.92 7.16 -8.21
C VAL A 97 7.53 8.48 -7.77
N ILE A 98 6.73 9.54 -7.83
CA ILE A 98 7.12 10.85 -7.31
C ILE A 98 6.76 10.86 -5.82
N THR A 99 7.74 11.13 -4.96
CA THR A 99 7.55 11.24 -3.51
C THR A 99 7.53 12.68 -3.06
N GLU A 100 6.97 12.93 -1.89
CA GLU A 100 7.17 14.18 -1.15
C GLU A 100 8.65 14.42 -0.91
N ASP A 101 9.04 15.69 -0.98
CA ASP A 101 10.39 16.16 -0.72
C ASP A 101 10.48 16.40 0.79
N ASP A 102 11.21 15.53 1.49
CA ASP A 102 11.40 15.56 2.94
C ASP A 102 12.41 16.62 3.39
N GLY A 103 12.88 17.46 2.46
CA GLY A 103 13.63 18.68 2.74
C GLY A 103 15.10 18.39 3.07
N CYS A 104 15.93 18.40 2.04
CA CYS A 104 17.34 18.75 2.13
C CYS A 104 17.66 19.91 1.18
#